data_AF-A0A1G8U8C7-F1
#
_entry.id   AF-A0A1G8U8C7-F1
#
_cell.length_a   1.000
_cell.length_b   1.000
_cell.length_c   1.000
_cell.angle_alpha   90.00
_cell.angle_beta   90.00
_cell.angle_gamma   90.00
#
_symmetry.space_group_name_H-M   'P 1'
#
loop_
_entity.id
_entity.type
_entity.pdbx_description
1 polymer ?
#
loop_
_entity_poly.entity_id
_entity_poly.type
_entity_poly.pdbx_seq_one_letter_code
_entity_poly.pdbx_strand_id
1 'polypeptide(L)'
;MKRGLTIACAAVLLAAAAGCGSSPAKPAPVTSTAAVTPSASPAVSPTVTPTATPSAVPTPAPSNASRTLAGMTEAQRVGQLFMIGTSSTHADAQTLAAIRSSHVGSVILDGTSTLSVQQTLAVVNTLQNAAGSVRLFVSTDQEGGEVQRLTGPGFVTMPSGLEQGQIDPATLMNDATDWGHPLKAAGVNFNLAPVLDTVPSAAAAQNNPPIGQLDRQFGYTPATVATHGVAVIKGYQAAAVATSIKHFPGLGRVTGNTDTTAGVTDSVTTSTDPYLAPFKAGIDAGSAFVMMSTAIYSRIDPANPAAFSRAIIAGLLRNQLGFKGVVISDDLGAAQQVASVPAGERAVRFIAAGGDMVLSVDPGIATEMTSAVLARAASNPAFRAQVDAAALLVLQAKQRYGLI
;
A
#
# COMPACT_ATOMS: atom_id res chain seq x y z
N MET A 1 -7.41 63.92 12.25
CA MET A 1 -6.13 64.38 12.83
C MET A 1 -5.02 64.09 11.84
N LYS A 2 -4.34 65.14 11.37
CA LYS A 2 -3.17 65.12 10.48
C LYS A 2 -1.88 64.92 11.27
N ARG A 3 -0.82 64.51 10.55
CA ARG A 3 0.65 64.57 10.81
C ARG A 3 1.23 63.15 10.86
N GLY A 4 2.34 62.82 10.20
CA GLY A 4 3.28 63.60 9.40
C GLY A 4 4.59 62.81 9.26
N LEU A 5 5.00 62.58 8.01
CA LEU A 5 6.33 62.40 7.43
C LEU A 5 7.58 62.43 8.34
N THR A 6 8.51 61.47 8.17
CA THR A 6 9.94 61.80 7.98
C THR A 6 10.71 60.70 7.23
N ILE A 7 11.46 61.14 6.23
CA ILE A 7 12.39 60.42 5.35
C ILE A 7 13.79 60.59 5.92
N ALA A 8 14.67 59.59 5.79
CA ALA A 8 16.12 59.82 5.71
C ALA A 8 16.80 58.74 4.86
N CYS A 9 17.22 59.13 3.66
CA CYS A 9 18.23 58.48 2.84
C CYS A 9 19.63 58.86 3.33
N ALA A 10 20.60 57.95 3.22
CA ALA A 10 21.99 58.29 2.97
C ALA A 10 22.67 57.15 2.20
N ALA A 11 23.02 57.44 0.95
CA ALA A 11 23.95 56.71 0.11
C ALA A 11 25.37 57.29 0.28
N VAL A 12 26.37 56.66 -0.38
CA VAL A 12 27.61 57.21 -1.00
C VAL A 12 28.82 56.31 -0.70
N LEU A 13 29.23 55.46 -1.67
CA LEU A 13 30.37 55.57 -2.61
C LEU A 13 31.73 55.21 -1.96
N LEU A 14 32.78 54.69 -2.59
CA LEU A 14 33.12 54.06 -3.89
C LEU A 14 34.67 54.01 -3.87
N ALA A 15 35.33 52.93 -4.33
CA ALA A 15 36.66 53.04 -4.93
C ALA A 15 37.07 51.75 -5.65
N ALA A 16 37.38 51.92 -6.94
CA ALA A 16 37.91 50.93 -7.85
C ALA A 16 39.44 50.95 -7.87
N ALA A 17 40.05 49.86 -8.35
CA ALA A 17 41.33 49.93 -9.03
C ALA A 17 41.35 48.88 -10.16
N ALA A 18 41.60 49.38 -11.37
CA ALA A 18 41.77 48.63 -12.60
C ALA A 18 43.24 48.20 -12.78
N GLY A 19 43.46 47.09 -13.50
CA GLY A 19 44.75 46.69 -14.03
C GLY A 19 44.57 45.92 -15.33
N CYS A 20 44.83 46.58 -16.46
CA CYS A 20 44.86 45.99 -17.80
C CYS A 20 46.16 45.22 -18.05
N GLY A 21 46.11 44.19 -18.91
CA GLY A 21 47.31 43.53 -19.44
C GLY A 21 46.98 42.48 -20.49
N SER A 22 47.08 42.87 -21.76
CA SER A 22 46.83 42.12 -22.99
C SER A 22 48.02 41.24 -23.43
N SER A 23 47.77 40.04 -23.97
CA SER A 23 48.07 39.72 -25.38
C SER A 23 47.94 38.22 -25.72
N PRO A 24 47.62 37.89 -26.99
CA PRO A 24 47.40 36.52 -27.50
C PRO A 24 48.67 35.95 -28.15
N ALA A 25 48.78 34.61 -28.23
CA ALA A 25 49.77 33.95 -29.08
C ALA A 25 49.15 32.84 -29.94
N LYS A 26 49.46 32.95 -31.23
CA LYS A 26 48.97 32.24 -32.43
C LYS A 26 49.73 30.90 -32.66
N PRO A 27 49.18 29.93 -33.41
CA PRO A 27 49.80 28.63 -33.68
C PRO A 27 50.71 28.63 -34.93
N ALA A 28 51.68 27.70 -35.02
CA ALA A 28 52.32 27.15 -36.25
C ALA A 28 53.29 25.96 -35.91
N PRO A 29 54.03 25.32 -36.85
CA PRO A 29 53.71 23.98 -37.39
C PRO A 29 54.84 22.90 -37.35
N VAL A 30 54.42 21.65 -37.61
CA VAL A 30 55.03 20.44 -38.22
C VAL A 30 56.57 20.32 -38.41
N THR A 31 57.19 19.20 -37.96
CA THR A 31 57.88 18.12 -38.75
C THR A 31 58.99 17.35 -37.98
N SER A 32 58.88 16.00 -37.99
CA SER A 32 59.91 14.99 -38.37
C SER A 32 61.29 14.99 -37.66
N THR A 33 61.97 13.92 -37.24
CA THR A 33 62.00 12.48 -37.57
C THR A 33 62.98 11.83 -36.57
N ALA A 34 62.75 10.60 -36.11
CA ALA A 34 63.84 9.69 -35.74
C ALA A 34 63.33 8.24 -35.81
N ALA A 35 63.97 7.48 -36.69
CA ALA A 35 63.66 6.09 -37.01
C ALA A 35 64.15 5.13 -35.91
N VAL A 36 63.33 4.14 -35.58
CA VAL A 36 63.76 2.91 -34.91
C VAL A 36 63.32 1.74 -35.78
N THR A 37 64.30 0.97 -36.24
CA THR A 37 64.19 -0.27 -37.02
C THR A 37 63.40 -1.36 -36.29
N PRO A 38 62.47 -2.09 -36.96
CA PRO A 38 61.90 -3.30 -36.40
C PRO A 38 62.77 -4.53 -36.77
N SER A 39 63.11 -5.32 -35.76
CA SER A 39 63.65 -6.67 -35.91
C SER A 39 62.49 -7.65 -36.15
N ALA A 40 62.57 -8.44 -37.22
CA ALA A 40 61.57 -9.43 -37.57
C ALA A 40 61.56 -10.60 -36.55
N SER A 41 60.37 -10.97 -36.09
CA SER A 41 60.10 -12.21 -35.35
C SER A 41 58.87 -12.90 -35.96
N PRO A 42 58.80 -14.24 -36.05
CA PRO A 42 57.87 -14.94 -36.93
C PRO A 42 56.43 -14.90 -36.42
N ALA A 43 55.49 -14.77 -37.36
CA ALA A 43 54.06 -14.84 -37.10
C ALA A 43 53.64 -16.23 -36.59
N VAL A 44 53.00 -16.27 -35.42
CA VAL A 44 52.29 -17.45 -34.90
C VAL A 44 50.81 -17.27 -35.25
N SER A 45 50.26 -18.17 -36.06
CA SER A 45 48.82 -18.21 -36.37
C SER A 45 48.02 -18.48 -35.10
N PRO A 46 46.97 -17.70 -34.77
CA PRO A 46 46.11 -18.00 -33.64
C PRO A 46 45.19 -19.18 -33.97
N THR A 47 45.34 -20.27 -33.22
CA THR A 47 44.38 -21.38 -33.20
C THR A 47 43.06 -20.87 -32.63
N VAL A 48 42.01 -20.83 -33.46
CA VAL A 48 40.65 -20.48 -33.04
C VAL A 48 40.13 -21.59 -32.13
N THR A 49 40.05 -21.33 -30.83
CA THR A 49 39.33 -22.20 -29.89
C THR A 49 37.83 -22.02 -30.11
N PRO A 50 37.03 -23.09 -30.29
CA PRO A 50 35.60 -22.96 -30.46
C PRO A 50 34.99 -22.30 -29.22
N THR A 51 34.28 -21.18 -29.43
CA THR A 51 33.50 -20.49 -28.41
C THR A 51 32.47 -21.45 -27.83
N ALA A 52 32.52 -21.68 -26.52
CA ALA A 52 31.52 -22.47 -25.82
C ALA A 52 30.14 -21.85 -26.02
N THR A 53 29.20 -22.62 -26.55
CA THR A 53 27.78 -22.27 -26.61
C THR A 53 27.30 -21.88 -25.21
N PRO A 54 26.62 -20.73 -25.03
CA PRO A 54 26.06 -20.37 -23.73
C PRO A 54 25.08 -21.46 -23.32
N SER A 55 25.37 -22.18 -22.23
CA SER A 55 24.38 -23.06 -21.60
C SER A 55 23.16 -22.21 -21.24
N ALA A 56 22.00 -22.62 -21.74
CA ALA A 56 20.73 -22.01 -21.38
C ALA A 56 20.61 -22.01 -19.85
N VAL A 57 20.45 -20.83 -19.26
CA VAL A 57 20.12 -20.69 -17.83
C VAL A 57 18.81 -21.45 -17.61
N PRO A 58 18.75 -22.45 -16.72
CA PRO A 58 17.53 -23.17 -16.45
C PRO A 58 16.43 -22.19 -16.05
N THR A 59 15.28 -22.25 -16.71
CA THR A 59 14.11 -21.46 -16.31
C THR A 59 13.76 -21.81 -14.86
N PRO A 60 13.62 -20.83 -13.94
CA PRO A 60 13.26 -21.13 -12.56
C PRO A 60 11.97 -21.94 -12.50
N ALA A 61 11.92 -22.96 -11.64
CA ALA A 61 10.70 -23.70 -11.42
C ALA A 61 9.57 -22.75 -10.97
N PRO A 62 8.31 -22.97 -11.41
CA PRO A 62 7.20 -22.11 -11.01
C PRO A 62 7.02 -22.11 -9.50
N SER A 63 6.70 -20.94 -8.92
CA SER A 63 6.42 -20.80 -7.48
C SER A 63 5.17 -21.61 -7.07
N ASN A 64 4.98 -21.90 -5.78
CA ASN A 64 3.74 -22.52 -5.29
C ASN A 64 2.53 -21.67 -5.70
N ALA A 65 2.61 -20.34 -5.58
CA ALA A 65 1.58 -19.42 -6.04
C ALA A 65 1.21 -19.60 -7.52
N SER A 66 2.21 -19.77 -8.40
CA SER A 66 1.97 -19.97 -9.84
C SER A 66 1.32 -21.32 -10.13
N ARG A 67 1.75 -22.38 -9.42
CA ARG A 67 1.13 -23.71 -9.52
C ARG A 67 -0.32 -23.70 -9.01
N THR A 68 -0.56 -23.04 -7.88
CA THR A 68 -1.89 -22.89 -7.30
C THR A 68 -2.82 -22.14 -8.25
N LEU A 69 -2.37 -21.02 -8.83
CA LEU A 69 -3.15 -20.25 -9.81
C LEU A 69 -3.53 -21.09 -11.04
N ALA A 70 -2.57 -21.86 -11.57
CA ALA A 70 -2.79 -22.70 -12.74
C ALA A 70 -3.84 -23.81 -12.51
N GLY A 71 -4.02 -24.24 -11.25
CA GLY A 71 -5.05 -25.21 -10.87
C GLY A 71 -6.43 -24.60 -10.57
N MET A 72 -6.56 -23.28 -10.54
CA MET A 72 -7.83 -22.61 -10.20
C MET A 72 -8.77 -22.48 -11.41
N THR A 73 -10.07 -22.57 -11.14
CA THR A 73 -11.11 -22.07 -12.06
C THR A 73 -11.11 -20.53 -12.09
N GLU A 74 -11.75 -19.93 -13.08
CA GLU A 74 -11.89 -18.47 -13.14
C GLU A 74 -12.65 -17.92 -11.91
N ALA A 75 -13.70 -18.61 -11.46
CA ALA A 75 -14.44 -18.26 -10.25
C ALA A 75 -13.56 -18.31 -8.99
N GLN A 76 -12.67 -19.29 -8.87
CA GLN A 76 -11.72 -19.36 -7.75
C GLN A 76 -10.70 -18.22 -7.81
N ARG A 77 -10.19 -17.86 -9.00
CA ARG A 77 -9.29 -16.70 -9.18
C ARG A 77 -9.97 -15.40 -8.79
N VAL A 78 -11.21 -15.18 -9.24
CA VAL A 78 -12.03 -14.02 -8.84
C VAL A 78 -12.26 -14.00 -7.34
N GLY A 79 -12.63 -15.12 -6.73
CA GLY A 79 -12.87 -15.21 -5.29
C GLY A 79 -11.65 -14.83 -4.43
N GLN A 80 -10.42 -15.10 -4.90
CA GLN A 80 -9.21 -14.64 -4.22
C GLN A 80 -9.07 -13.12 -4.13
N LEU A 81 -9.76 -12.37 -4.99
CA LEU A 81 -9.72 -10.91 -5.02
C LEU A 81 -10.70 -10.27 -4.02
N PHE A 82 -11.35 -11.04 -3.14
CA PHE A 82 -12.34 -10.52 -2.20
C PHE A 82 -11.97 -10.79 -0.75
N MET A 83 -12.12 -9.74 0.05
CA MET A 83 -12.16 -9.77 1.51
C MET A 83 -13.55 -9.36 1.97
N ILE A 84 -14.28 -10.30 2.58
CA ILE A 84 -15.67 -10.09 3.00
C ILE A 84 -15.80 -10.08 4.52
N GLY A 85 -16.62 -9.15 5.03
CA GLY A 85 -16.88 -9.00 6.46
C GLY A 85 -17.56 -10.19 7.11
N THR A 86 -17.25 -10.39 8.38
CA THR A 86 -18.02 -11.19 9.32
C THR A 86 -17.88 -10.63 10.72
N SER A 87 -18.85 -10.83 11.60
CA SER A 87 -18.77 -10.41 12.99
C SER A 87 -17.51 -10.92 13.67
N SER A 88 -16.86 -10.05 14.46
CA SER A 88 -15.74 -10.43 15.33
C SER A 88 -16.12 -11.34 16.50
N THR A 89 -17.41 -11.72 16.61
CA THR A 89 -17.93 -12.61 17.65
C THR A 89 -18.40 -13.97 17.16
N HIS A 90 -18.68 -14.13 15.86
CA HIS A 90 -19.16 -15.39 15.26
C HIS A 90 -18.99 -15.39 13.73
N ALA A 91 -18.97 -16.59 13.12
CA ALA A 91 -18.90 -16.73 11.67
C ALA A 91 -20.30 -16.60 11.05
N ASP A 92 -20.53 -15.51 10.31
CA ASP A 92 -21.81 -15.23 9.68
C ASP A 92 -22.17 -16.25 8.60
N ALA A 93 -23.44 -16.63 8.55
CA ALA A 93 -23.93 -17.59 7.56
C ALA A 93 -23.72 -17.08 6.11
N GLN A 94 -23.88 -15.77 5.87
CA GLN A 94 -23.66 -15.16 4.56
C GLN A 94 -22.18 -15.19 4.16
N THR A 95 -21.27 -14.92 5.09
CA THR A 95 -19.81 -14.99 4.82
C THR A 95 -19.38 -16.43 4.56
N LEU A 96 -19.87 -17.40 5.35
CA LEU A 96 -19.63 -18.82 5.10
C LEU A 96 -20.17 -19.27 3.73
N ALA A 97 -21.34 -18.77 3.32
CA ALA A 97 -21.87 -19.03 1.99
C ALA A 97 -21.01 -18.39 0.89
N ALA A 98 -20.52 -17.17 1.08
CA ALA A 98 -19.64 -16.48 0.13
C ALA A 98 -18.29 -17.20 -0.03
N ILE A 99 -17.70 -17.73 1.04
CA ILE A 99 -16.48 -18.55 0.98
C ILE A 99 -16.72 -19.81 0.14
N ARG A 100 -17.84 -20.52 0.36
CA ARG A 100 -18.13 -21.80 -0.32
C ARG A 100 -18.54 -21.62 -1.77
N SER A 101 -19.47 -20.71 -2.03
CA SER A 101 -20.15 -20.57 -3.32
C SER A 101 -19.47 -19.55 -4.24
N SER A 102 -18.92 -18.47 -3.68
CA SER A 102 -18.24 -17.41 -4.43
C SER A 102 -16.72 -17.47 -4.30
N HIS A 103 -16.20 -18.52 -3.65
CA HIS A 103 -14.76 -18.78 -3.46
C HIS A 103 -14.00 -17.63 -2.79
N VAL A 104 -14.67 -16.83 -1.97
CA VAL A 104 -14.06 -15.70 -1.26
C VAL A 104 -12.79 -16.14 -0.54
N GLY A 105 -11.69 -15.47 -0.84
CA GLY A 105 -10.35 -15.86 -0.42
C GLY A 105 -9.87 -15.19 0.86
N SER A 106 -10.56 -14.17 1.36
CA SER A 106 -10.17 -13.43 2.56
C SER A 106 -11.40 -12.96 3.33
N VAL A 107 -11.25 -12.72 4.64
CA VAL A 107 -12.31 -12.21 5.51
C VAL A 107 -11.78 -11.15 6.45
N ILE A 108 -12.65 -10.22 6.86
CA ILE A 108 -12.38 -9.25 7.92
C ILE A 108 -13.32 -9.52 9.10
N LEU A 109 -12.76 -9.63 10.31
CA LEU A 109 -13.50 -9.65 11.57
C LEU A 109 -13.89 -8.21 11.91
N ASP A 110 -15.15 -7.89 11.67
CA ASP A 110 -15.73 -6.55 11.81
C ASP A 110 -16.45 -6.36 13.16
N GLY A 111 -16.49 -5.12 13.63
CA GLY A 111 -17.04 -4.73 14.93
C GLY A 111 -16.11 -5.04 16.11
N THR A 112 -16.42 -4.46 17.27
CA THR A 112 -15.63 -4.64 18.49
C THR A 112 -16.07 -5.87 19.28
N SER A 113 -15.12 -6.68 19.74
CA SER A 113 -15.34 -7.93 20.45
C SER A 113 -14.48 -8.03 21.71
N THR A 114 -15.11 -8.48 22.79
CA THR A 114 -14.47 -8.78 24.08
C THR A 114 -14.20 -10.28 24.25
N LEU A 115 -14.28 -11.06 23.18
CA LEU A 115 -13.91 -12.48 23.21
C LEU A 115 -12.42 -12.63 23.52
N SER A 116 -12.07 -13.70 24.26
CA SER A 116 -10.68 -14.05 24.49
C SER A 116 -10.00 -14.53 23.21
N VAL A 117 -8.66 -14.54 23.19
CA VAL A 117 -7.85 -15.09 22.09
C VAL A 117 -8.33 -16.48 21.66
N GLN A 118 -8.65 -17.37 22.61
CA GLN A 118 -9.13 -18.73 22.32
C GLN A 118 -10.55 -18.75 21.74
N GLN A 119 -11.43 -17.86 22.19
CA GLN A 119 -12.78 -17.74 21.66
C GLN A 119 -12.76 -17.18 20.23
N THR A 120 -11.93 -16.17 19.97
CA THR A 120 -11.69 -15.66 18.61
C THR A 120 -11.11 -16.75 17.71
N LEU A 121 -10.17 -17.56 18.18
CA LEU A 121 -9.64 -18.70 17.42
C LEU A 121 -10.74 -19.69 17.00
N ALA A 122 -11.74 -19.93 17.84
CA ALA A 122 -12.87 -20.81 17.49
C ALA A 122 -13.71 -20.23 16.33
N VAL A 123 -13.93 -18.91 16.31
CA VAL A 123 -14.58 -18.21 15.20
C VAL A 123 -13.74 -18.36 13.92
N VAL A 124 -12.43 -18.07 14.02
CA VAL A 124 -11.51 -18.16 12.88
C VAL A 124 -11.40 -19.58 12.33
N ASN A 125 -11.36 -20.60 13.18
CA ASN A 125 -11.36 -22.00 12.74
C ASN A 125 -12.62 -22.36 11.97
N THR A 126 -13.78 -21.80 12.34
CA THR A 126 -15.04 -22.02 11.61
C THR A 126 -14.96 -21.45 10.18
N LEU A 127 -14.38 -20.26 10.03
CA LEU A 127 -14.15 -19.62 8.73
C LEU A 127 -13.12 -20.39 7.89
N GLN A 128 -11.99 -20.77 8.49
CA GLN A 128 -10.94 -21.54 7.79
C GLN A 128 -11.42 -22.93 7.36
N ASN A 129 -12.28 -23.58 8.15
CA ASN A 129 -12.87 -24.87 7.79
C ASN A 129 -13.86 -24.78 6.62
N ALA A 130 -14.39 -23.59 6.32
CA ALA A 130 -15.21 -23.36 5.13
C ALA A 130 -14.37 -23.13 3.87
N ALA A 131 -13.08 -22.78 4.03
CA ALA A 131 -12.17 -22.54 2.92
C ALA A 131 -11.69 -23.84 2.27
N GLY A 132 -11.26 -23.74 1.01
CA GLY A 132 -10.68 -24.86 0.26
C GLY A 132 -9.20 -25.09 0.59
N SER A 133 -8.45 -25.60 -0.39
CA SER A 133 -7.00 -25.85 -0.25
C SER A 133 -6.17 -24.59 -0.04
N VAL A 134 -6.67 -23.43 -0.45
CA VAL A 134 -6.06 -22.13 -0.20
C VAL A 134 -6.68 -21.52 1.05
N ARG A 135 -5.87 -21.33 2.10
CA ARG A 135 -6.33 -20.77 3.37
C ARG A 135 -6.70 -19.29 3.24
N LEU A 136 -7.57 -18.82 4.12
CA LEU A 136 -8.01 -17.42 4.14
C LEU A 136 -6.91 -16.51 4.71
N PHE A 137 -6.78 -15.32 4.14
CA PHE A 137 -6.39 -14.19 4.97
C PHE A 137 -7.55 -13.86 5.89
N VAL A 138 -7.28 -13.76 7.18
CA VAL A 138 -8.24 -13.42 8.22
C VAL A 138 -7.73 -12.14 8.85
N SER A 139 -8.46 -11.05 8.62
CA SER A 139 -8.06 -9.73 9.03
C SER A 139 -8.93 -9.10 10.10
N THR A 140 -8.47 -8.00 10.66
CA THR A 140 -9.24 -7.08 11.50
C THR A 140 -8.56 -5.71 11.51
N ASP A 141 -9.23 -4.70 12.07
CA ASP A 141 -8.63 -3.38 12.35
C ASP A 141 -8.09 -3.34 13.79
N GLN A 142 -6.82 -3.66 13.95
CA GLN A 142 -6.14 -3.59 15.24
C GLN A 142 -5.08 -2.48 15.22
N GLU A 143 -5.54 -1.22 15.09
CA GLU A 143 -4.66 -0.04 15.06
C GLU A 143 -4.23 0.40 16.46
N GLY A 144 -5.15 0.29 17.42
CA GLY A 144 -5.02 0.81 18.78
C GLY A 144 -5.95 2.00 19.05
N GLY A 145 -6.06 2.42 20.31
CA GLY A 145 -7.02 3.45 20.73
C GLY A 145 -8.46 3.10 20.34
N GLU A 146 -9.17 4.06 19.74
CA GLU A 146 -10.57 3.90 19.32
C GLU A 146 -10.78 2.86 18.21
N VAL A 147 -9.72 2.49 17.48
CA VAL A 147 -9.77 1.50 16.40
C VAL A 147 -9.00 0.24 16.81
N GLN A 148 -9.47 -0.38 17.88
CA GLN A 148 -9.03 -1.68 18.36
C GLN A 148 -10.22 -2.64 18.43
N ARG A 149 -10.38 -3.53 17.44
CA ARG A 149 -11.54 -4.43 17.38
C ARG A 149 -11.50 -5.56 18.39
N LEU A 150 -10.33 -6.11 18.71
CA LEU A 150 -10.20 -7.24 19.64
C LEU A 150 -9.63 -6.75 20.98
N THR A 151 -10.44 -6.81 22.04
CA THR A 151 -10.12 -6.22 23.36
C THR A 151 -10.32 -7.18 24.53
N GLY A 152 -10.70 -8.43 24.27
CA GLY A 152 -10.93 -9.44 25.30
C GLY A 152 -9.66 -10.04 25.90
N PRO A 153 -9.81 -10.99 26.85
CA PRO A 153 -8.67 -11.59 27.56
C PRO A 153 -7.60 -12.18 26.64
N GLY A 154 -6.35 -11.78 26.86
CA GLY A 154 -5.19 -12.20 26.09
C GLY A 154 -4.77 -11.24 24.97
N PHE A 155 -5.62 -10.27 24.60
CA PHE A 155 -5.21 -9.15 23.75
C PHE A 155 -4.62 -8.02 24.60
N VAL A 156 -3.66 -7.29 24.04
CA VAL A 156 -3.04 -6.14 24.69
C VAL A 156 -3.89 -4.90 24.42
N THR A 157 -4.14 -4.08 25.44
CA THR A 157 -4.71 -2.73 25.24
C THR A 157 -3.64 -1.84 24.61
N MET A 158 -3.91 -1.33 23.41
CA MET A 158 -2.95 -0.57 22.64
C MET A 158 -3.24 0.93 22.75
N PRO A 159 -2.20 1.78 22.88
CA PRO A 159 -2.37 3.22 22.81
C PRO A 159 -2.89 3.67 21.44
N SER A 160 -3.46 4.86 21.35
CA SER A 160 -3.84 5.49 20.08
C SER A 160 -2.63 5.66 19.15
N GLY A 161 -2.86 5.84 17.84
CA GLY A 161 -1.77 6.12 16.90
C GLY A 161 -0.93 7.32 17.33
N LEU A 162 -1.57 8.38 17.82
CA LEU A 162 -0.88 9.61 18.25
C LEU A 162 0.02 9.38 19.47
N GLU A 163 -0.44 8.57 20.42
CA GLU A 163 0.36 8.15 21.58
C GLU A 163 1.49 7.19 21.20
N GLN A 164 1.24 6.24 20.28
CA GLN A 164 2.28 5.39 19.69
C GLN A 164 3.38 6.25 19.05
N GLY A 165 3.01 7.37 18.44
CA GLY A 165 3.92 8.36 17.87
C GLY A 165 4.84 9.09 18.85
N GLN A 166 4.66 8.91 20.15
CA GLN A 166 5.53 9.44 21.20
C GLN A 166 6.50 8.37 21.76
N ILE A 167 6.32 7.10 21.36
CA ILE A 167 7.16 5.98 21.79
C ILE A 167 8.41 5.92 20.92
N ASP A 168 9.57 5.66 21.52
CA ASP A 168 10.80 5.43 20.75
C ASP A 168 10.56 4.33 19.68
N PRO A 169 10.95 4.53 18.41
CA PRO A 169 10.64 3.58 17.34
C PRO A 169 11.15 2.15 17.58
N ALA A 170 12.26 1.95 18.30
CA ALA A 170 12.73 0.60 18.61
C ALA A 170 11.83 -0.08 19.65
N THR A 171 11.38 0.66 20.66
CA THR A 171 10.38 0.19 21.63
C THR A 171 9.05 -0.10 20.94
N LEU A 172 8.55 0.83 20.11
CA LEU A 172 7.29 0.65 19.37
C LEU A 172 7.32 -0.58 18.46
N MET A 173 8.46 -0.90 17.84
CA MET A 173 8.60 -2.11 17.03
C MET A 173 8.42 -3.37 17.89
N ASN A 174 9.01 -3.41 19.09
CA ASN A 174 8.85 -4.54 20.01
C ASN A 174 7.41 -4.64 20.52
N ASP A 175 6.81 -3.52 20.90
CA ASP A 175 5.41 -3.46 21.34
C ASP A 175 4.48 -3.99 20.22
N ALA A 176 4.70 -3.59 18.97
CA ALA A 176 3.93 -4.08 17.82
C ALA A 176 4.13 -5.58 17.55
N THR A 177 5.31 -6.14 17.84
CA THR A 177 5.51 -7.59 17.84
C THR A 177 4.67 -8.26 18.93
N ASP A 178 4.68 -7.71 20.13
CA ASP A 178 3.90 -8.24 21.26
C ASP A 178 2.38 -8.12 21.04
N TRP A 179 1.91 -7.08 20.35
CA TRP A 179 0.51 -6.96 19.93
C TRP A 179 0.15 -7.96 18.82
N GLY A 180 1.11 -8.30 17.95
CA GLY A 180 0.92 -9.25 16.86
C GLY A 180 0.81 -10.70 17.33
N HIS A 181 1.51 -11.08 18.40
CA HIS A 181 1.46 -12.45 18.94
C HIS A 181 0.05 -12.94 19.30
N PRO A 182 -0.78 -12.22 20.08
CA PRO A 182 -2.13 -12.67 20.39
C PRO A 182 -3.06 -12.65 19.17
N LEU A 183 -2.87 -11.74 18.19
CA LEU A 183 -3.59 -11.81 16.91
C LEU A 183 -3.29 -13.13 16.19
N LYS A 184 -2.01 -13.48 16.07
CA LYS A 184 -1.57 -14.72 15.43
C LYS A 184 -2.13 -15.95 16.15
N ALA A 185 -2.10 -15.94 17.48
CA ALA A 185 -2.65 -17.01 18.32
C ALA A 185 -4.19 -17.14 18.16
N ALA A 186 -4.89 -16.03 17.92
CA ALA A 186 -6.32 -16.01 17.60
C ALA A 186 -6.62 -16.44 16.15
N GLY A 187 -5.60 -16.76 15.35
CA GLY A 187 -5.73 -17.12 13.93
C GLY A 187 -5.86 -15.93 12.98
N VAL A 188 -5.83 -14.70 13.49
CA VAL A 188 -5.75 -13.47 12.67
C VAL A 188 -4.33 -13.38 12.10
N ASN A 189 -4.23 -13.29 10.78
CA ASN A 189 -2.96 -13.31 10.06
C ASN A 189 -2.73 -12.07 9.20
N PHE A 190 -3.62 -11.08 9.28
CA PHE A 190 -3.53 -9.82 8.55
C PHE A 190 -4.13 -8.69 9.39
N ASN A 191 -3.35 -7.69 9.77
CA ASN A 191 -3.85 -6.47 10.39
C ASN A 191 -4.01 -5.37 9.32
N LEU A 192 -5.17 -4.72 9.27
CA LEU A 192 -5.41 -3.57 8.39
C LEU A 192 -4.84 -2.30 9.04
N ALA A 193 -3.54 -2.33 9.34
CA ALA A 193 -2.77 -1.28 9.98
C ALA A 193 -1.32 -1.38 9.46
N PRO A 194 -0.47 -0.35 9.60
CA PRO A 194 -0.73 0.92 10.29
C PRO A 194 -1.29 2.04 9.41
N VAL A 195 -1.83 3.08 10.06
CA VAL A 195 -2.24 4.35 9.44
C VAL A 195 -1.01 5.21 9.16
N LEU A 196 -0.73 5.44 7.88
CA LEU A 196 0.35 6.31 7.41
C LEU A 196 -0.15 7.68 6.92
N ASP A 197 -1.41 7.98 7.19
CA ASP A 197 -1.99 9.30 7.01
C ASP A 197 -1.32 10.32 7.94
N THR A 198 -0.91 11.46 7.38
CA THR A 198 -0.35 12.57 8.17
C THR A 198 -1.37 13.70 8.27
N VAL A 199 -1.79 14.01 9.49
CA VAL A 199 -2.61 15.19 9.78
C VAL A 199 -1.68 16.41 9.95
N PRO A 200 -1.95 17.59 9.37
CA PRO A 200 -0.95 18.68 9.36
C PRO A 200 -0.63 19.33 10.71
N SER A 201 -1.52 19.25 11.70
CA SER A 201 -1.35 19.83 13.03
C SER A 201 -2.43 19.35 14.00
N ALA A 202 -2.24 19.57 15.31
CA ALA A 202 -3.26 19.31 16.32
C ALA A 202 -4.56 20.12 16.08
N ALA A 203 -4.44 21.37 15.60
CA ALA A 203 -5.60 22.18 15.23
C ALA A 203 -6.34 21.62 14.01
N ALA A 204 -5.61 21.10 13.02
CA ALA A 204 -6.21 20.46 11.86
C ALA A 204 -6.86 19.11 12.22
N ALA A 205 -6.35 18.41 13.23
CA ALA A 205 -6.90 17.13 13.69
C ALA A 205 -8.38 17.23 14.09
N GLN A 206 -8.76 18.34 14.73
CA GLN A 206 -10.16 18.61 15.11
C GLN A 206 -11.11 18.72 13.90
N ASN A 207 -10.60 19.01 12.71
CA ASN A 207 -11.37 19.14 11.47
C ASN A 207 -11.10 18.00 10.47
N ASN A 208 -10.41 16.95 10.89
CA ASN A 208 -10.18 15.75 10.10
C ASN A 208 -10.89 14.57 10.76
N PRO A 209 -12.17 14.31 10.43
CA PRO A 209 -12.96 13.26 11.06
C PRO A 209 -12.39 11.84 10.96
N PRO A 210 -11.85 11.38 9.81
CA PRO A 210 -11.48 9.97 9.70
C PRO A 210 -10.19 9.61 10.47
N ILE A 211 -9.24 10.53 10.64
CA ILE A 211 -7.93 10.23 11.25
C ILE A 211 -7.71 11.09 12.51
N GLY A 212 -7.74 12.40 12.35
CA GLY A 212 -7.39 13.37 13.39
C GLY A 212 -8.28 13.35 14.62
N GLN A 213 -9.61 13.28 14.45
CA GLN A 213 -10.55 13.26 15.58
C GLN A 213 -10.49 11.96 16.41
N LEU A 214 -9.87 10.92 15.86
CA LEU A 214 -9.74 9.60 16.47
C LEU A 214 -8.29 9.30 16.91
N ASP A 215 -7.40 10.28 16.80
CA ASP A 215 -5.97 10.17 17.13
C ASP A 215 -5.27 8.95 16.47
N ARG A 216 -5.66 8.65 15.23
CA ARG A 216 -5.14 7.50 14.46
C ARG A 216 -3.78 7.77 13.82
N GLN A 217 -3.40 9.03 13.62
CA GLN A 217 -2.10 9.41 13.06
C GLN A 217 -0.98 9.28 14.10
N PHE A 218 0.22 8.84 13.69
CA PHE A 218 1.42 8.84 14.55
C PHE A 218 2.00 10.23 14.86
N GLY A 219 1.47 11.29 14.25
CA GLY A 219 1.96 12.63 14.48
C GLY A 219 1.61 13.56 13.35
N TYR A 220 2.19 14.76 13.41
CA TYR A 220 1.80 15.86 12.53
C TYR A 220 2.80 16.15 11.40
N THR A 221 3.86 15.34 11.28
CA THR A 221 4.86 15.49 10.22
C THR A 221 5.05 14.17 9.47
N PRO A 222 5.32 14.21 8.14
CA PRO A 222 5.60 13.01 7.37
C PRO A 222 6.78 12.21 7.92
N ALA A 223 7.80 12.86 8.48
CA ALA A 223 8.97 12.18 9.04
C ALA A 223 8.61 11.34 10.28
N THR A 224 7.82 11.91 11.20
CA THR A 224 7.33 11.18 12.38
C THR A 224 6.47 9.99 11.96
N VAL A 225 5.51 10.21 11.06
CA VAL A 225 4.60 9.14 10.60
C VAL A 225 5.34 8.03 9.87
N ALA A 226 6.32 8.37 9.02
CA ALA A 226 7.16 7.39 8.34
C ALA A 226 7.95 6.52 9.34
N THR A 227 8.60 7.14 10.32
CA THR A 227 9.47 6.41 11.26
C THR A 227 8.68 5.44 12.14
N HIS A 228 7.58 5.89 12.74
CA HIS A 228 6.76 5.06 13.62
C HIS A 228 5.94 4.03 12.82
N GLY A 229 5.43 4.41 11.65
CA GLY A 229 4.78 3.49 10.73
C GLY A 229 5.67 2.31 10.34
N VAL A 230 6.95 2.57 10.02
CA VAL A 230 7.93 1.51 9.72
C VAL A 230 8.19 0.60 10.92
N ALA A 231 8.27 1.15 12.14
CA ALA A 231 8.42 0.36 13.35
C ALA A 231 7.25 -0.63 13.53
N VAL A 232 6.01 -0.14 13.40
CA VAL A 232 4.80 -0.98 13.52
C VAL A 232 4.73 -2.04 12.41
N ILE A 233 5.07 -1.68 11.17
CA ILE A 233 5.14 -2.64 10.05
C ILE A 233 6.09 -3.79 10.38
N LYS A 234 7.31 -3.47 10.84
CA LYS A 234 8.33 -4.48 11.17
C LYS A 234 7.92 -5.32 12.38
N GLY A 235 7.27 -4.72 13.37
CA GLY A 235 6.78 -5.42 14.55
C GLY A 235 5.78 -6.51 14.21
N TYR A 236 4.72 -6.18 13.45
CA TYR A 236 3.73 -7.15 13.00
C TYR A 236 4.31 -8.21 12.04
N GLN A 237 5.26 -7.81 11.17
CA GLN A 237 5.96 -8.77 10.33
C GLN A 237 6.75 -9.79 11.15
N ALA A 238 7.42 -9.38 12.23
CA ALA A 238 8.13 -10.28 13.14
C ALA A 238 7.18 -11.25 13.87
N ALA A 239 5.95 -10.83 14.14
CA ALA A 239 4.88 -11.69 14.66
C ALA A 239 4.17 -12.56 13.57
N ALA A 240 4.66 -12.55 12.32
CA ALA A 240 4.06 -13.25 11.18
C ALA A 240 2.59 -12.88 10.91
N VAL A 241 2.26 -11.59 11.09
CA VAL A 241 0.99 -10.96 10.76
C VAL A 241 1.22 -9.98 9.59
N ALA A 242 0.42 -10.09 8.53
CA ALA A 242 0.49 -9.16 7.41
C ALA A 242 0.02 -7.76 7.81
N THR A 243 0.47 -6.73 7.12
CA THR A 243 0.06 -5.34 7.33
C THR A 243 -0.42 -4.70 6.04
N SER A 244 -1.34 -3.75 6.15
CA SER A 244 -1.78 -2.88 5.06
C SER A 244 -1.61 -1.44 5.47
N ILE A 245 -0.66 -0.75 4.84
CA ILE A 245 -0.49 0.69 5.07
C ILE A 245 -1.67 1.45 4.48
N LYS A 246 -2.21 2.42 5.22
CA LYS A 246 -3.48 3.08 4.84
C LYS A 246 -3.54 4.56 5.24
N HIS A 247 -4.35 5.39 4.57
CA HIS A 247 -5.18 5.11 3.40
C HIS A 247 -4.63 5.89 2.20
N PHE A 248 -4.05 5.21 1.23
CA PHE A 248 -3.35 5.84 0.12
C PHE A 248 -4.30 6.60 -0.81
N PRO A 249 -3.95 7.82 -1.28
CA PRO A 249 -2.70 8.58 -1.09
C PRO A 249 -2.67 9.51 0.14
N GLY A 250 -3.66 9.45 1.03
CA GLY A 250 -3.65 10.15 2.31
C GLY A 250 -5.04 10.69 2.69
N LEU A 251 -5.63 10.25 3.79
CA LEU A 251 -6.87 10.78 4.37
C LEU A 251 -6.65 11.87 5.43
N GLY A 252 -5.41 12.14 5.85
CA GLY A 252 -5.10 13.08 6.93
C GLY A 252 -5.43 14.56 6.65
N ARG A 253 -5.90 14.89 5.44
CA ARG A 253 -6.20 16.28 5.01
C ARG A 253 -7.60 16.48 4.43
N VAL A 254 -8.46 15.46 4.45
CA VAL A 254 -9.89 15.65 4.12
C VAL A 254 -10.63 16.28 5.30
N THR A 255 -11.76 16.93 5.03
CA THR A 255 -12.63 17.52 6.07
C THR A 255 -13.97 16.80 6.22
N GLY A 256 -14.15 15.67 5.52
CA GLY A 256 -15.32 14.80 5.62
C GLY A 256 -14.90 13.35 5.85
N ASN A 257 -15.81 12.54 6.39
CA ASN A 257 -15.59 11.10 6.54
C ASN A 257 -16.25 10.35 5.37
N THR A 258 -15.46 9.56 4.63
CA THR A 258 -15.94 8.75 3.48
C THR A 258 -16.93 7.66 3.88
N ASP A 259 -16.89 7.21 5.14
CA ASP A 259 -17.80 6.18 5.65
C ASP A 259 -19.23 6.69 5.71
N THR A 260 -19.41 7.95 6.11
CA THR A 260 -20.73 8.52 6.44
C THR A 260 -21.16 9.63 5.48
N THR A 261 -20.28 10.11 4.61
CA THR A 261 -20.55 11.22 3.69
C THR A 261 -20.07 10.91 2.29
N ALA A 262 -20.84 11.34 1.28
CA ALA A 262 -20.45 11.29 -0.12
C ALA A 262 -19.86 12.62 -0.62
N GLY A 263 -19.06 12.58 -1.69
CA GLY A 263 -18.43 13.78 -2.26
C GLY A 263 -17.24 14.29 -1.46
N VAL A 264 -16.69 13.48 -0.55
CA VAL A 264 -15.49 13.84 0.20
C VAL A 264 -14.32 14.02 -0.77
N THR A 265 -13.75 15.22 -0.74
CA THR A 265 -12.70 15.65 -1.66
C THR A 265 -11.51 16.22 -0.91
N ASP A 266 -10.33 15.71 -1.21
CA ASP A 266 -9.06 16.35 -0.92
C ASP A 266 -8.72 17.35 -2.03
N SER A 267 -8.47 18.60 -1.65
CA SER A 267 -8.16 19.71 -2.57
C SER A 267 -6.71 20.16 -2.59
N VAL A 268 -5.82 19.46 -1.87
CA VAL A 268 -4.45 19.89 -1.61
C VAL A 268 -3.40 18.85 -1.98
N THR A 269 -3.70 17.56 -1.83
CA THR A 269 -2.77 16.44 -2.11
C THR A 269 -2.44 16.36 -3.58
N THR A 270 -1.14 16.35 -3.90
CA THR A 270 -0.60 16.22 -5.27
C THR A 270 0.24 14.93 -5.43
N SER A 271 0.61 14.57 -6.66
CA SER A 271 1.47 13.41 -6.95
C SER A 271 2.92 13.56 -6.48
N THR A 272 3.35 14.77 -6.11
CA THR A 272 4.69 15.06 -5.59
C THR A 272 4.65 15.54 -4.14
N ASP A 273 3.52 15.32 -3.46
CA ASP A 273 3.30 15.84 -2.13
C ASP A 273 4.21 15.14 -1.10
N PRO A 274 4.91 15.88 -0.22
CA PRO A 274 5.72 15.28 0.83
C PRO A 274 4.93 14.38 1.79
N TYR A 275 3.60 14.52 1.86
CA TYR A 275 2.71 13.65 2.63
C TYR A 275 2.62 12.22 2.06
N LEU A 276 3.18 11.95 0.87
CA LEU A 276 3.36 10.61 0.32
C LEU A 276 4.58 9.87 0.91
N ALA A 277 5.50 10.58 1.56
CA ALA A 277 6.74 10.01 2.09
C ALA A 277 6.52 8.85 3.09
N PRO A 278 5.53 8.89 4.00
CA PRO A 278 5.24 7.77 4.88
C PRO A 278 4.85 6.51 4.11
N PHE A 279 4.00 6.63 3.09
CA PHE A 279 3.62 5.50 2.24
C PHE A 279 4.82 4.91 1.50
N LYS A 280 5.72 5.76 0.96
CA LYS A 280 6.96 5.28 0.34
C LYS A 280 7.84 4.53 1.35
N ALA A 281 7.99 5.04 2.57
CA ALA A 281 8.73 4.37 3.63
C ALA A 281 8.10 3.02 4.01
N GLY A 282 6.77 2.93 4.08
CA GLY A 282 6.05 1.68 4.34
C GLY A 282 6.21 0.64 3.23
N ILE A 283 6.22 1.09 1.97
CA ILE A 283 6.53 0.24 0.80
C ILE A 283 7.97 -0.29 0.90
N ASP A 284 8.94 0.58 1.19
CA ASP A 284 10.36 0.21 1.33
C ASP A 284 10.62 -0.71 2.52
N ALA A 285 9.80 -0.62 3.58
CA ALA A 285 9.80 -1.54 4.72
C ALA A 285 9.14 -2.89 4.41
N GLY A 286 8.69 -3.11 3.16
CA GLY A 286 8.21 -4.41 2.68
C GLY A 286 6.77 -4.73 3.08
N SER A 287 5.94 -3.70 3.34
CA SER A 287 4.50 -3.90 3.51
C SER A 287 3.92 -4.69 2.33
N ALA A 288 3.13 -5.71 2.64
CA ALA A 288 2.58 -6.60 1.62
C ALA A 288 1.34 -6.01 0.94
N PHE A 289 0.65 -5.08 1.62
CA PHE A 289 -0.60 -4.49 1.18
C PHE A 289 -0.58 -2.96 1.30
N VAL A 290 -1.26 -2.29 0.38
CA VAL A 290 -1.57 -0.86 0.46
C VAL A 290 -3.07 -0.70 0.30
N MET A 291 -3.72 -0.08 1.29
CA MET A 291 -5.14 0.20 1.25
C MET A 291 -5.40 1.56 0.60
N MET A 292 -6.34 1.58 -0.34
CA MET A 292 -6.72 2.78 -1.10
C MET A 292 -7.86 3.52 -0.41
N SER A 293 -7.72 4.84 -0.25
CA SER A 293 -8.81 5.74 0.10
C SER A 293 -9.92 5.74 -0.96
N THR A 294 -11.15 6.05 -0.55
CA THR A 294 -12.28 6.31 -1.46
C THR A 294 -12.54 7.81 -1.67
N ALA A 295 -11.79 8.72 -1.04
CA ALA A 295 -11.90 10.15 -1.28
C ALA A 295 -11.50 10.53 -2.71
N ILE A 296 -12.00 11.67 -3.21
CA ILE A 296 -11.59 12.25 -4.49
C ILE A 296 -10.37 13.16 -4.26
N TYR A 297 -9.36 13.07 -5.13
CA TYR A 297 -8.14 13.88 -5.01
C TYR A 297 -8.03 14.83 -6.19
N SER A 298 -8.61 16.02 -6.04
CA SER A 298 -8.86 16.93 -7.18
C SER A 298 -7.61 17.42 -7.92
N ARG A 299 -6.43 17.38 -7.28
CA ARG A 299 -5.14 17.73 -7.91
C ARG A 299 -4.41 16.54 -8.54
N ILE A 300 -5.00 15.35 -8.53
CA ILE A 300 -4.46 14.14 -9.17
C ILE A 300 -5.48 13.57 -10.16
N ASP A 301 -6.68 13.28 -9.69
CA ASP A 301 -7.82 12.81 -10.51
C ASP A 301 -9.13 13.33 -9.89
N PRO A 302 -9.70 14.42 -10.41
CA PRO A 302 -10.93 14.99 -9.90
C PRO A 302 -12.18 14.20 -10.29
N ALA A 303 -12.08 13.25 -11.24
CA ALA A 303 -13.24 12.54 -11.77
C ALA A 303 -13.56 11.26 -10.99
N ASN A 304 -12.59 10.70 -10.26
CA ASN A 304 -12.73 9.41 -9.61
C ASN A 304 -12.28 9.44 -8.15
N PRO A 305 -12.98 8.73 -7.24
CA PRO A 305 -12.40 8.22 -6.00
C PRO A 305 -11.02 7.58 -6.22
N ALA A 306 -10.10 7.71 -5.27
CA ALA A 306 -8.76 7.12 -5.39
C ALA A 306 -8.79 5.61 -5.66
N ALA A 307 -9.69 4.87 -5.00
CA ALA A 307 -9.94 3.45 -5.25
C ALA A 307 -10.34 3.13 -6.71
N PHE A 308 -10.94 4.07 -7.43
CA PHE A 308 -11.35 3.88 -8.85
C PHE A 308 -10.42 4.59 -9.84
N SER A 309 -9.36 5.23 -9.36
CA SER A 309 -8.47 6.03 -10.20
C SER A 309 -7.25 5.24 -10.67
N ARG A 310 -7.19 4.97 -11.98
CA ARG A 310 -5.99 4.39 -12.61
C ARG A 310 -4.78 5.33 -12.49
N ALA A 311 -4.99 6.65 -12.49
CA ALA A 311 -3.90 7.62 -12.32
C ALA A 311 -3.25 7.49 -10.93
N ILE A 312 -4.05 7.22 -9.89
CA ILE A 312 -3.54 7.04 -8.53
C ILE A 312 -2.98 5.63 -8.34
N ILE A 313 -3.71 4.56 -8.71
CA ILE A 313 -3.26 3.19 -8.46
C ILE A 313 -2.09 2.81 -9.39
N ALA A 314 -2.30 2.86 -10.71
CA ALA A 314 -1.26 2.45 -11.65
C ALA A 314 -0.16 3.52 -11.78
N GLY A 315 -0.55 4.80 -11.89
CA GLY A 315 0.39 5.90 -12.08
C GLY A 315 1.20 6.20 -10.81
N LEU A 316 0.55 6.67 -9.76
CA LEU A 316 1.24 7.14 -8.56
C LEU A 316 1.78 5.97 -7.72
N LEU A 317 0.93 5.02 -7.31
CA LEU A 317 1.33 3.96 -6.38
C LEU A 317 2.30 2.95 -7.02
N ARG A 318 1.93 2.36 -8.17
CA ARG A 318 2.73 1.29 -8.78
C ARG A 318 3.93 1.78 -9.57
N ASN A 319 3.79 2.84 -10.36
CA ASN A 319 4.86 3.33 -11.23
C ASN A 319 5.79 4.30 -10.49
N GLN A 320 5.25 5.33 -9.85
CA GLN A 320 6.07 6.38 -9.21
C GLN A 320 6.63 5.93 -7.85
N LEU A 321 5.80 5.33 -6.97
CA LEU A 321 6.27 4.84 -5.68
C LEU A 321 6.82 3.41 -5.72
N GLY A 322 6.60 2.68 -6.82
CA GLY A 322 7.22 1.38 -7.07
C GLY A 322 6.56 0.21 -6.36
N PHE A 323 5.34 0.35 -5.81
CA PHE A 323 4.69 -0.72 -5.07
C PHE A 323 4.37 -1.94 -5.95
N LYS A 324 4.77 -3.13 -5.49
CA LYS A 324 4.59 -4.42 -6.20
C LYS A 324 3.73 -5.43 -5.44
N GLY A 325 3.23 -5.06 -4.26
CA GLY A 325 2.34 -5.91 -3.47
C GLY A 325 0.89 -5.81 -3.90
N VAL A 326 0.00 -6.23 -3.00
CA VAL A 326 -1.46 -6.25 -3.20
C VAL A 326 -2.05 -4.88 -2.88
N VAL A 327 -2.76 -4.29 -3.84
CA VAL A 327 -3.55 -3.08 -3.63
C VAL A 327 -4.94 -3.50 -3.17
N ILE A 328 -5.29 -3.20 -1.92
CA ILE A 328 -6.60 -3.48 -1.33
C ILE A 328 -7.44 -2.19 -1.31
N SER A 329 -8.74 -2.27 -1.49
CA SER A 329 -9.62 -1.11 -1.30
C SER A 329 -9.86 -0.86 0.20
N ASP A 330 -10.16 0.38 0.59
CA ASP A 330 -11.02 0.61 1.75
C ASP A 330 -12.43 0.04 1.49
N ASP A 331 -13.34 0.12 2.45
CA ASP A 331 -14.65 -0.54 2.32
C ASP A 331 -15.44 -0.01 1.12
N LEU A 332 -15.78 -0.93 0.21
CA LEU A 332 -16.63 -0.64 -0.94
C LEU A 332 -18.08 -1.12 -0.74
N GLY A 333 -18.40 -1.70 0.42
CA GLY A 333 -19.73 -2.21 0.71
C GLY A 333 -20.67 -1.18 1.31
N ALA A 334 -20.28 -0.59 2.44
CA ALA A 334 -21.10 0.27 3.27
C ALA A 334 -20.72 1.77 3.19
N ALA A 335 -19.48 2.10 2.78
CA ALA A 335 -19.03 3.49 2.73
C ALA A 335 -19.91 4.38 1.82
N GLN A 336 -20.43 5.47 2.38
CA GLN A 336 -21.31 6.41 1.68
C GLN A 336 -20.65 7.06 0.46
N GLN A 337 -19.33 7.26 0.50
CA GLN A 337 -18.57 7.82 -0.60
C GLN A 337 -18.76 7.11 -1.95
N VAL A 338 -19.00 5.79 -1.93
CA VAL A 338 -19.19 4.98 -3.15
C VAL A 338 -20.62 4.46 -3.31
N ALA A 339 -21.55 4.87 -2.44
CA ALA A 339 -22.92 4.36 -2.41
C ALA A 339 -23.70 4.59 -3.72
N SER A 340 -23.36 5.65 -4.47
CA SER A 340 -23.99 5.97 -5.76
C SER A 340 -23.61 5.01 -6.91
N VAL A 341 -22.54 4.22 -6.75
CA VAL A 341 -22.11 3.22 -7.72
C VAL A 341 -22.75 1.88 -7.35
N PRO A 342 -23.36 1.11 -8.27
CA PRO A 342 -23.85 -0.24 -7.98
C PRO A 342 -22.75 -1.16 -7.46
N ALA A 343 -23.05 -2.06 -6.52
CA ALA A 343 -22.04 -2.86 -5.82
C ALA A 343 -21.17 -3.68 -6.79
N GLY A 344 -21.80 -4.37 -7.76
CA GLY A 344 -21.09 -5.07 -8.82
C GLY A 344 -20.11 -4.19 -9.61
N GLU A 345 -20.50 -2.94 -9.88
CA GLU A 345 -19.68 -1.99 -10.62
C GLU A 345 -18.52 -1.43 -9.77
N ARG A 346 -18.69 -1.29 -8.44
CA ARG A 346 -17.60 -0.88 -7.53
C ARG A 346 -16.40 -1.83 -7.64
N ALA A 347 -16.67 -3.14 -7.57
CA ALA A 347 -15.63 -4.16 -7.68
C ALA A 347 -14.93 -4.15 -9.04
N VAL A 348 -15.71 -4.06 -10.13
CA VAL A 348 -15.17 -3.98 -11.49
C VAL A 348 -14.31 -2.73 -11.70
N ARG A 349 -14.77 -1.56 -11.22
CA ARG A 349 -14.03 -0.29 -11.35
C ARG A 349 -12.71 -0.33 -10.56
N PHE A 350 -12.72 -0.85 -9.34
CA PHE A 350 -11.52 -1.00 -8.52
C PHE A 350 -10.46 -1.89 -9.21
N ILE A 351 -10.85 -3.07 -9.69
CA ILE A 351 -9.94 -3.99 -10.39
C ILE A 351 -9.45 -3.37 -11.72
N ALA A 352 -10.33 -2.73 -12.48
CA ALA A 352 -9.96 -2.09 -13.74
C ALA A 352 -8.95 -0.93 -13.56
N ALA A 353 -9.02 -0.23 -12.43
CA ALA A 353 -8.07 0.80 -12.03
C ALA A 353 -6.69 0.24 -11.63
N GLY A 354 -6.60 -1.07 -11.37
CA GLY A 354 -5.37 -1.77 -11.01
C GLY A 354 -5.32 -2.26 -9.56
N GLY A 355 -6.46 -2.25 -8.86
CA GLY A 355 -6.65 -2.87 -7.56
C GLY A 355 -6.65 -4.39 -7.63
N ASP A 356 -6.26 -5.05 -6.53
CA ASP A 356 -6.08 -6.51 -6.48
C ASP A 356 -7.03 -7.20 -5.48
N MET A 357 -7.44 -6.53 -4.41
CA MET A 357 -8.35 -7.08 -3.41
C MET A 357 -9.44 -6.09 -3.03
N VAL A 358 -10.70 -6.45 -3.27
CA VAL A 358 -11.89 -5.69 -2.89
C VAL A 358 -12.22 -6.02 -1.44
N LEU A 359 -12.31 -5.00 -0.59
CA LEU A 359 -12.86 -5.07 0.76
C LEU A 359 -14.35 -4.71 0.72
N SER A 360 -15.19 -5.55 1.32
CA SER A 360 -16.58 -5.22 1.67
C SER A 360 -16.90 -5.77 3.05
N VAL A 361 -17.26 -4.91 4.01
CA VAL A 361 -17.73 -5.37 5.32
C VAL A 361 -19.15 -5.95 5.26
N ASP A 362 -19.92 -5.63 4.20
CA ASP A 362 -21.23 -6.23 3.95
C ASP A 362 -21.09 -7.57 3.19
N PRO A 363 -21.39 -8.73 3.81
CA PRO A 363 -21.36 -10.01 3.11
C PRO A 363 -22.53 -10.22 2.16
N GLY A 364 -23.61 -9.44 2.26
CA GLY A 364 -24.81 -9.56 1.44
C GLY A 364 -24.57 -9.25 -0.05
N ILE A 365 -23.59 -8.42 -0.35
CA ILE A 365 -23.25 -8.01 -1.72
C ILE A 365 -22.10 -8.80 -2.35
N ALA A 366 -21.51 -9.76 -1.63
CA ALA A 366 -20.37 -10.53 -2.11
C ALA A 366 -20.66 -11.26 -3.45
N THR A 367 -21.82 -11.91 -3.55
CA THR A 367 -22.23 -12.64 -4.76
C THR A 367 -22.50 -11.70 -5.94
N GLU A 368 -23.09 -10.52 -5.69
CA GLU A 368 -23.28 -9.52 -6.74
C GLU A 368 -21.93 -9.04 -7.30
N MET A 369 -21.00 -8.71 -6.41
CA MET A 369 -19.67 -8.24 -6.77
C MET A 369 -18.86 -9.28 -7.54
N THR A 370 -18.78 -10.53 -7.06
CA THR A 370 -18.02 -11.59 -7.74
C THR A 370 -18.63 -11.94 -9.09
N SER A 371 -19.96 -11.95 -9.20
CA SER A 371 -20.66 -12.22 -10.47
C SER A 371 -20.39 -11.13 -11.51
N ALA A 372 -20.36 -9.85 -11.09
CA ALA A 372 -20.04 -8.75 -12.00
C ALA A 372 -18.60 -8.83 -12.53
N VAL A 373 -17.64 -9.18 -11.67
CA VAL A 373 -16.24 -9.38 -12.06
C VAL A 373 -16.11 -10.56 -13.03
N LEU A 374 -16.80 -11.67 -12.78
CA LEU A 374 -16.84 -12.83 -13.68
C LEU A 374 -17.43 -12.47 -15.05
N ALA A 375 -18.58 -11.78 -15.07
CA ALA A 375 -19.21 -11.35 -16.31
C ALA A 375 -18.30 -10.41 -17.13
N ARG A 376 -17.57 -9.52 -16.44
CA ARG A 376 -16.60 -8.63 -17.09
C ARG A 376 -15.39 -9.38 -17.63
N ALA A 377 -14.86 -10.35 -16.88
CA ALA A 377 -13.74 -11.18 -17.32
C ALA A 377 -14.10 -12.04 -18.53
N ALA A 378 -15.30 -12.63 -18.55
CA ALA A 378 -15.79 -13.43 -19.67
C ALA A 378 -15.92 -12.61 -20.97
N SER A 379 -16.29 -11.34 -20.86
CA SER A 379 -16.50 -10.44 -22.02
C SER A 379 -15.28 -9.60 -22.40
N ASN A 380 -14.23 -9.55 -21.57
CA ASN A 380 -13.05 -8.72 -21.81
C ASN A 380 -11.75 -9.47 -21.46
N PRO A 381 -11.02 -10.01 -22.47
CA PRO A 381 -9.77 -10.74 -22.26
C PRO A 381 -8.68 -9.94 -21.53
N ALA A 382 -8.61 -8.62 -21.73
CA ALA A 382 -7.63 -7.78 -21.04
C ALA A 382 -7.96 -7.65 -19.55
N PHE A 383 -9.25 -7.50 -19.21
CA PHE A 383 -9.69 -7.49 -17.82
C PHE A 383 -9.50 -8.86 -17.15
N ARG A 384 -9.76 -9.97 -17.87
CA ARG A 384 -9.44 -11.32 -17.37
C ARG A 384 -7.95 -11.47 -17.03
N ALA A 385 -7.06 -10.98 -17.89
CA ALA A 385 -5.63 -11.00 -17.60
C ALA A 385 -5.26 -10.15 -16.36
N GLN A 386 -5.96 -9.04 -16.12
CA GLN A 386 -5.79 -8.26 -14.88
C GLN A 386 -6.26 -9.06 -13.66
N VAL A 387 -7.39 -9.77 -13.73
CA VAL A 387 -7.87 -10.66 -12.66
C VAL A 387 -6.85 -11.75 -12.35
N ASP A 388 -6.28 -12.39 -13.38
CA ASP A 388 -5.27 -13.45 -13.21
C ASP A 388 -3.99 -12.89 -12.56
N ALA A 389 -3.56 -11.68 -12.94
CA ALA A 389 -2.40 -11.01 -12.36
C ALA A 389 -2.63 -10.61 -10.89
N ALA A 390 -3.82 -10.08 -10.57
CA ALA A 390 -4.22 -9.74 -9.21
C ALA A 390 -4.27 -10.99 -8.32
N ALA A 391 -4.87 -12.08 -8.83
CA ALA A 391 -4.96 -13.35 -8.11
C ALA A 391 -3.57 -13.92 -7.83
N LEU A 392 -2.64 -13.80 -8.78
CA LEU A 392 -1.24 -14.20 -8.56
C LEU A 392 -0.58 -13.39 -7.44
N LEU A 393 -0.78 -12.07 -7.38
CA LEU A 393 -0.24 -11.23 -6.30
C LEU A 393 -0.81 -11.63 -4.94
N VAL A 394 -2.11 -11.88 -4.85
CA VAL A 394 -2.75 -12.37 -3.61
C VAL A 394 -2.18 -13.73 -3.21
N LEU A 395 -2.01 -14.66 -4.16
CA LEU A 395 -1.42 -15.98 -3.87
C LEU A 395 0.06 -15.90 -3.47
N GLN A 396 0.83 -14.98 -4.05
CA GLN A 396 2.20 -14.72 -3.62
C GLN A 396 2.26 -14.16 -2.19
N ALA A 397 1.34 -13.26 -1.83
CA ALA A 397 1.19 -12.79 -0.46
C ALA A 397 0.81 -13.95 0.47
N LYS A 398 -0.16 -14.79 0.08
CA LYS A 398 -0.54 -16.00 0.84
C LYS A 398 0.63 -16.96 1.04
N GLN A 399 1.46 -17.17 0.02
CA GLN A 399 2.67 -18.00 0.12
C GLN A 399 3.64 -17.46 1.15
N ARG A 400 3.87 -16.13 1.16
CA ARG A 400 4.75 -15.46 2.14
C ARG A 400 4.31 -15.69 3.59
N TYR A 401 3.01 -15.85 3.82
CA TYR A 401 2.43 -16.08 5.15
C TYR A 401 2.00 -17.55 5.41
N GLY A 402 2.44 -18.49 4.56
CA GLY A 402 2.21 -19.94 4.78
C GLY A 402 0.75 -20.38 4.60
N LEU A 403 0.00 -19.72 3.71
CA LEU A 403 -1.41 -19.98 3.46
C LEU A 403 -1.67 -20.85 2.21
N ILE A 404 -0.62 -21.24 1.49
CA ILE A 404 -0.64 -22.17 0.35
C ILE A 404 0.60 -23.05 0.30
#